data_AF-A0A9D9EIH9-F1
#
_entry.id   AF-A0A9D9EIH9-F1
#
_cell.length_a   1.000
_cell.length_b   1.000
_cell.length_c   1.000
_cell.angle_alpha   90.00
_cell.angle_beta   90.00
_cell.angle_gamma   90.00
#
_symmetry.space_group_name_H-M   'P 1'
#
loop_
_entity.id
_entity.type
_entity.pdbx_description
1 polymer ?
#
loop_
_entity_poly.entity_id
_entity_poly.type
_entity_poly.pdbx_seq_one_letter_code
_entity_poly.pdbx_strand_id
1 'polypeptide(L)' 'MKAEEAIVYVLASSGRGMTAEQIAGKINAEGLHRRKDGLPVSVKQVYAVVLGNPQMFCFSDGRIRLVI' A
#
# COMPACT_ATOMS: atom_id res chain seq x y z
N MET A 1 7.55 1.80 10.01
CA MET A 1 7.87 2.38 8.68
C MET A 1 6.81 3.41 8.29
N LYS A 2 7.07 4.25 7.31
CA LYS A 2 6.07 5.15 6.70
C LYS A 2 5.03 4.34 5.93
N ALA A 3 3.85 4.90 5.71
CA ALA A 3 2.78 4.22 4.97
C ALA A 3 3.23 3.81 3.55
N GLU A 4 3.97 4.68 2.87
CA GLU A 4 4.55 4.41 1.55
C GLU A 4 5.51 3.23 1.55
N GLU A 5 6.46 3.20 2.48
CA GLU A 5 7.41 2.09 2.66
C GLU A 5 6.69 0.76 2.91
N ALA A 6 5.60 0.78 3.70
CA ALA A 6 4.80 -0.42 3.94
C ALA A 6 4.10 -0.93 2.68
N ILE A 7 3.59 -0.03 1.84
CA ILE A 7 2.95 -0.39 0.55
C ILE A 7 4.00 -0.98 -0.39
N VAL A 8 5.19 -0.36 -0.50
CA VAL A 8 6.30 -0.87 -1.32
C VAL A 8 6.70 -2.27 -0.85
N TYR A 9 6.90 -2.44 0.46
CA TYR A 9 7.27 -3.73 1.04
C TYR A 9 6.25 -4.83 0.70
N VAL A 10 4.95 -4.55 0.86
CA VAL A 10 3.88 -5.53 0.58
C VAL A 10 3.86 -5.91 -0.90
N LEU A 11 3.97 -4.94 -1.80
CA LEU A 11 3.95 -5.20 -3.25
C LEU A 11 5.20 -5.97 -3.68
N ALA A 12 6.39 -5.53 -3.27
CA ALA A 12 7.65 -6.18 -3.60
C ALA A 12 7.71 -7.61 -3.05
N SER A 13 7.32 -7.82 -1.80
CA SER A 13 7.31 -9.16 -1.17
C SER A 13 6.26 -10.09 -1.80
N SER A 14 5.21 -9.55 -2.41
CA SER A 14 4.19 -10.37 -3.09
C SER A 14 4.54 -10.76 -4.52
N GLY A 15 5.48 -10.04 -5.17
CA GLY A 15 5.82 -10.22 -6.58
C GLY A 15 4.67 -9.94 -7.57
N ARG A 16 3.58 -9.30 -7.13
CA ARG A 16 2.40 -9.04 -7.97
C ARG A 16 1.68 -7.75 -7.58
N GLY A 17 0.84 -7.26 -8.50
CA GLY A 17 -0.10 -6.19 -8.18
C GLY A 17 -1.18 -6.65 -7.19
N MET A 18 -1.64 -5.74 -6.34
CA MET A 18 -2.65 -5.99 -5.32
C MET A 18 -3.72 -4.90 -5.31
N THR A 19 -4.92 -5.21 -4.83
CA THR A 19 -5.93 -4.16 -4.59
C THR A 19 -5.60 -3.38 -3.32
N ALA A 20 -6.17 -2.18 -3.17
CA ALA A 20 -5.94 -1.36 -1.99
C ALA A 20 -6.45 -2.04 -0.69
N GLU A 21 -7.51 -2.83 -0.78
CA GLU A 21 -8.04 -3.67 0.31
C GLU A 21 -7.03 -4.72 0.74
N GLN A 22 -6.42 -5.42 -0.21
CA GLN A 22 -5.42 -6.44 0.08
C GLN A 22 -4.16 -5.84 0.70
N ILE A 23 -3.74 -4.67 0.21
CA ILE A 23 -2.57 -3.95 0.73
C ILE A 23 -2.84 -3.48 2.16
N ALA A 24 -3.96 -2.79 2.41
CA ALA A 24 -4.33 -2.35 3.76
C ALA A 24 -4.46 -3.55 4.71
N GLY A 25 -5.09 -4.64 4.26
CA GLY A 25 -5.22 -5.87 5.02
C GLY A 25 -3.87 -6.46 5.43
N LYS A 26 -2.93 -6.60 4.49
CA LYS A 26 -1.58 -7.10 4.78
C LYS A 26 -0.81 -6.19 5.73
N ILE A 27 -0.82 -4.88 5.48
CA ILE A 27 -0.13 -3.90 6.33
C ILE A 27 -0.63 -3.99 7.78
N ASN A 28 -1.95 -4.10 7.97
CA ASN A 28 -2.55 -4.18 9.29
C ASN A 28 -2.29 -5.54 9.96
N ALA A 29 -2.42 -6.65 9.21
CA ALA A 29 -2.22 -8.00 9.72
C ALA A 29 -0.77 -8.25 10.16
N GLU A 30 0.19 -7.72 9.40
CA GLU A 30 1.62 -7.86 9.68
C GLU A 30 2.17 -6.74 10.58
N GLY A 31 1.33 -5.77 10.99
CA GLY A 31 1.72 -4.68 11.88
C GLY A 31 2.76 -3.72 11.29
N LEU A 32 2.86 -3.63 9.95
CA LEU A 32 3.93 -2.90 9.26
C LEU A 32 3.84 -1.39 9.49
N HIS A 33 2.63 -0.84 9.47
CA HIS A 33 2.37 0.59 9.70
C HIS A 33 1.10 0.79 10.50
N ARG A 34 1.12 1.77 11.39
CA ARG A 34 -0.04 2.22 12.15
C ARG A 34 -0.18 3.73 12.00
N ARG A 35 -1.42 4.20 11.85
CA ARG A 35 -1.69 5.63 11.68
C ARG A 35 -1.36 6.38 12.97
N LYS A 36 -1.14 7.69 12.85
CA LYS A 36 -0.82 8.57 14.00
C LYS A 36 -1.90 8.57 15.08
N ASP A 37 -3.17 8.39 14.68
CA ASP A 37 -4.32 8.28 15.59
C ASP A 37 -4.47 6.86 16.21
N GLY A 38 -3.51 5.96 15.97
CA GLY A 38 -3.54 4.60 16.48
C GLY A 38 -4.52 3.68 15.74
N LEU A 39 -5.20 4.15 14.69
CA LEU A 39 -6.10 3.33 13.91
C LEU A 39 -5.37 2.48 12.85
N PRO A 40 -5.98 1.37 12.39
CA PRO A 40 -5.48 0.61 11.26
C PRO A 40 -5.45 1.46 9.98
N VAL A 41 -4.58 1.07 9.04
CA VAL A 41 -4.53 1.65 7.70
C VAL A 41 -5.82 1.35 6.97
N SER A 42 -6.44 2.40 6.42
CA SER A 42 -7.64 2.28 5.60
C SER A 42 -7.30 2.19 4.12
N VAL A 43 -8.22 1.62 3.34
CA VAL A 43 -8.16 1.60 1.86
C VAL A 43 -7.95 3.01 1.30
N LYS A 44 -8.67 4.01 1.84
CA LYS A 44 -8.54 5.42 1.42
C LYS A 44 -7.13 5.96 1.65
N GLN A 45 -6.47 5.56 2.74
CA GLN A 45 -5.10 5.95 3.01
C GLN A 45 -4.12 5.33 2.01
N VAL A 46 -4.32 4.07 1.62
CA VAL A 46 -3.52 3.43 0.57
C VAL A 46 -3.65 4.19 -0.74
N TYR A 47 -4.88 4.50 -1.17
CA TYR A 47 -5.10 5.30 -2.37
C TYR A 47 -4.45 6.68 -2.29
N ALA A 48 -4.56 7.38 -1.15
CA ALA A 48 -3.96 8.70 -0.97
C ALA A 48 -2.43 8.66 -1.16
N VAL A 49 -1.76 7.63 -0.63
CA VAL A 49 -0.32 7.47 -0.78
C VAL A 49 0.05 7.08 -2.21
N VAL A 50 -0.70 6.17 -2.83
CA VAL A 50 -0.45 5.70 -4.20
C VAL A 50 -0.62 6.83 -5.21
N LEU A 51 -1.72 7.58 -5.13
CA LEU A 51 -1.99 8.71 -6.03
C LEU A 51 -1.03 9.89 -5.80
N GLY A 52 -0.52 10.06 -4.58
CA GLY A 52 0.50 11.06 -4.27
C GLY A 52 1.89 10.74 -4.80
N ASN A 53 2.14 9.49 -5.21
CA ASN A 53 3.46 9.00 -5.60
C ASN A 53 3.44 8.27 -6.97
N PRO A 54 3.07 8.95 -8.07
CA PRO A 54 2.94 8.32 -9.39
C PRO A 54 4.26 7.80 -9.98
N GLN A 55 5.41 8.25 -9.46
CA GLN A 55 6.73 7.74 -9.88
C GLN A 55 7.04 6.36 -9.29
N MET A 56 6.34 5.94 -8.24
CA MET A 56 6.55 4.66 -7.56
C MET A 56 5.43 3.66 -7.82
N PHE A 57 4.21 4.13 -8.07
CA PHE A 57 3.03 3.27 -8.19
C PHE A 57 2.26 3.54 -9.47
N CYS A 58 1.72 2.47 -10.05
CA CYS A 58 0.80 2.56 -11.18
C CYS A 58 -0.43 1.68 -10.96
N PHE A 59 -1.51 2.03 -11.65
CA PHE A 59 -2.73 1.23 -11.72
C PHE A 59 -2.74 0.45 -13.04
N SER A 60 -2.81 -0.87 -12.95
CA SER A 60 -2.87 -1.76 -14.11
C SER A 60 -3.74 -2.96 -13.75
N ASP A 61 -4.69 -3.29 -14.63
CA ASP A 61 -5.62 -4.42 -14.48
C ASP A 61 -6.40 -4.40 -13.16
N GLY A 62 -6.82 -3.20 -12.72
CA GLY A 62 -7.54 -3.02 -11.45
C GLY A 62 -6.68 -3.25 -10.20
N ARG A 63 -5.34 -3.23 -10.34
CA ARG A 63 -4.39 -3.46 -9.24
C ARG A 63 -3.37 -2.34 -9.16
N ILE A 64 -2.89 -2.11 -7.95
CA ILE A 64 -1.74 -1.26 -7.67
C ILE A 64 -0.48 -2.09 -7.85
N ARG A 65 0.46 -1.59 -8.64
CA ARG A 65 1.79 -2.20 -8.89
C ARG A 65 2.88 -1.18 -8.61
N LEU A 66 4.11 -1.65 -8.48
CA LEU A 66 5.29 -0.79 -8.46
C LEU A 66 5.70 -0.43 -9.89
N VAL A 67 6.15 0.80 -10.08
CA VAL A 67 6.83 1.26 -11.29
C VAL A 67 8.30 0.91 -11.12
N ILE A 68 8.71 -0.26 -11.61
CA ILE A 68 10.10 -0.75 -11.65
C ILE A 68 10.33 -1.45 -12.97
#